data_AF-A0AA36HSW7-F1
#
_entry.id   AF-A0AA36HSW7-F1
#
_cell.length_a   1.000
_cell.length_b   1.000
_cell.length_c   1.000
_cell.angle_alpha   90.00
_cell.angle_beta   90.00
_cell.angle_gamma   90.00
#
_symmetry.space_group_name_H-M   'P 1'
#
loop_
_entity.id
_entity.type
_entity.pdbx_description
1 polymer ?
#
loop_
_entity_poly.entity_id
_entity_poly.type
_entity_poly.pdbx_seq_one_letter_code
_entity_poly.pdbx_strand_id
1 'polypeptide(L)'
;MADTLFQPLVLGGGALRLKHRVVLAPLTRTRASEADMAPQSMCAEYYQQRASEGGLLISEATNISMESCGYHRAPGIWSEAQVSAWRCVTDKVHDKGGYIFCQLWHIGRVSHPSWSQHPLLAAAKASGAPMPSVSASEVAMPGKTYNVYPEGSKGPNAAPRALETAELPRLVADYRHAARCAMRAGFDGVEVHAAHGYLLDQFLRTGTNHRTDRYGGSVENRSRLLLEVVAAVLEEVGVGRVAVRLSPTQPGAFDFFGAGDENHMDADGCNVTYRYVVEQLNAKPLAYLLLTEPRWTGGRQDNDAEKDPGFNMPITNSSTYRKIYKGVLMAAGGFVPSTAAEAVAAGGCCDLVAFGRWFLANPDLPKRIQAGAPLNHYRRATFYTHEEEGYVDYPDLAGSVGQAGKYALIDASALVAPKAKL
;
A
#
# COMPACT_ATOMS: atom_id res chain seq x y z
N MET A 1 -13.98 13.06 -20.69
CA MET A 1 -13.65 12.90 -19.26
C MET A 1 -12.49 11.92 -19.06
N ALA A 2 -12.53 10.71 -19.65
CA ALA A 2 -11.41 9.76 -19.61
C ALA A 2 -10.05 10.37 -20.04
N ASP A 3 -10.05 11.29 -21.01
CA ASP A 3 -8.84 11.98 -21.49
C ASP A 3 -7.99 12.65 -20.42
N THR A 4 -8.58 13.02 -19.28
CA THR A 4 -7.84 13.61 -18.15
C THR A 4 -6.90 12.60 -17.47
N LEU A 5 -7.32 11.33 -17.37
CA LEU A 5 -6.51 10.24 -16.82
C LEU A 5 -5.33 9.88 -17.73
N PHE A 6 -5.38 10.23 -19.01
CA PHE A 6 -4.32 9.94 -19.98
C PHE A 6 -3.46 11.16 -20.32
N GLN A 7 -3.59 12.24 -19.53
CA GLN A 7 -2.61 13.31 -19.57
C GLN A 7 -1.32 12.89 -18.86
N PRO A 8 -0.16 13.20 -19.44
CA PRO A 8 1.12 12.87 -18.81
C PRO A 8 1.29 13.61 -17.48
N LEU A 9 2.14 13.04 -16.63
CA LEU A 9 2.52 13.61 -15.34
C LEU A 9 4.01 13.36 -15.08
N VAL A 10 4.71 14.38 -14.58
CA VAL A 10 6.11 14.25 -14.18
C VAL A 10 6.17 14.04 -12.67
N LEU A 11 6.84 12.98 -12.23
CA LEU A 11 7.06 12.69 -10.81
C LEU A 11 8.49 13.02 -10.39
N GLY A 12 8.67 13.24 -9.09
CA GLY A 12 9.99 13.28 -8.47
C GLY A 12 10.90 14.39 -8.99
N GLY A 13 10.35 15.55 -9.32
CA GLY A 13 11.13 16.69 -9.82
C GLY A 13 11.74 16.47 -11.22
N GLY A 14 11.22 15.53 -12.02
CA GLY A 14 11.69 15.27 -13.38
C GLY A 14 12.20 13.85 -13.62
N ALA A 15 12.38 13.06 -12.55
CA ALA A 15 13.00 11.73 -12.63
C ALA A 15 12.18 10.72 -13.44
N LEU A 16 10.85 10.82 -13.40
CA LEU A 16 9.95 9.87 -14.06
C LEU A 16 8.86 10.61 -14.83
N ARG A 17 8.61 10.19 -16.07
CA ARG A 17 7.59 10.79 -16.95
C ARG A 17 6.51 9.75 -17.21
N LEU A 18 5.38 9.90 -16.50
CA LEU A 18 4.22 9.05 -16.70
C LEU A 18 3.45 9.48 -17.94
N LYS A 19 2.92 8.50 -18.68
CA LYS A 19 2.02 8.74 -19.83
C LYS A 19 0.54 8.74 -19.44
N HIS A 20 0.21 8.27 -18.24
CA HIS A 20 -1.14 8.30 -17.70
C HIS A 20 -1.13 8.31 -16.16
N ARG A 21 -2.29 8.59 -15.58
CA ARG A 21 -2.55 8.80 -14.14
C ARG A 21 -3.27 7.63 -13.49
N VAL A 22 -3.41 6.51 -14.20
CA VAL A 22 -3.92 5.22 -13.71
C VAL A 22 -2.76 4.39 -13.15
N VAL A 23 -2.75 4.15 -11.83
CA VAL A 23 -1.65 3.49 -11.12
C VAL A 23 -2.10 2.15 -10.52
N LEU A 24 -1.25 1.13 -10.52
CA LEU A 24 -1.52 -0.09 -9.75
C LEU A 24 -1.23 0.20 -8.27
N ALA A 25 -2.28 0.13 -7.44
CA ALA A 25 -2.11 0.24 -5.99
C ALA A 25 -1.31 -0.96 -5.44
N PRO A 26 -0.58 -0.80 -4.33
CA PRO A 26 0.06 -1.92 -3.64
C PRO A 26 -0.99 -2.91 -3.10
N LEU A 27 -0.83 -4.19 -3.43
CA LEU A 27 -1.78 -5.26 -3.13
C LEU A 27 -1.04 -6.52 -2.64
N THR A 28 -1.06 -6.82 -1.35
CA THR A 28 -0.54 -8.11 -0.83
C THR A 28 -1.27 -9.29 -1.47
N ARG A 29 -0.53 -10.22 -2.08
CA ARG A 29 -1.10 -11.39 -2.78
C ARG A 29 -0.61 -12.74 -2.27
N THR A 30 0.25 -12.76 -1.25
CA THR A 30 0.71 -13.96 -0.53
C THR A 30 1.25 -15.06 -1.44
N ARG A 31 2.07 -14.69 -2.45
CA ARG A 31 2.57 -15.59 -3.49
C ARG A 31 4.11 -15.64 -3.57
N ALA A 32 4.79 -15.17 -2.53
CA ALA A 32 6.23 -15.39 -2.41
C ALA A 32 6.55 -16.87 -2.14
N SER A 33 7.78 -17.26 -2.41
CA SER A 33 8.34 -18.56 -2.05
C SER A 33 8.34 -18.75 -0.52
N GLU A 34 8.01 -19.95 -0.05
CA GLU A 34 8.10 -20.27 1.39
C GLU A 34 9.55 -20.38 1.87
N ALA A 35 10.46 -20.77 0.98
CA ALA A 35 11.83 -21.09 1.33
C ALA A 35 12.63 -19.84 1.73
N ASP A 36 12.34 -18.69 1.13
CA ASP A 36 13.15 -17.47 1.23
C ASP A 36 12.33 -16.17 1.19
N MET A 37 11.00 -16.25 1.08
CA MET A 37 10.10 -15.09 0.92
C MET A 37 10.45 -14.24 -0.31
N ALA A 38 11.08 -14.83 -1.33
CA ALA A 38 11.35 -14.15 -2.59
C ALA A 38 10.14 -14.25 -3.54
N PRO A 39 9.87 -13.23 -4.40
CA PRO A 39 8.89 -13.36 -5.47
C PRO A 39 9.18 -14.56 -6.37
N GLN A 40 8.12 -15.23 -6.83
CA GLN A 40 8.23 -16.35 -7.77
C GLN A 40 8.12 -15.88 -9.23
N SER A 41 8.32 -16.77 -10.20
CA SER A 41 8.18 -16.46 -11.64
C SER A 41 6.81 -15.88 -11.99
N MET A 42 5.73 -16.47 -11.45
CA MET A 42 4.35 -15.97 -11.60
C MET A 42 4.18 -14.52 -11.10
N CYS A 43 4.97 -14.08 -10.12
CA CYS A 43 4.94 -12.70 -9.65
C CYS A 43 5.49 -11.74 -10.71
N ALA A 44 6.57 -12.12 -11.40
CA ALA A 44 7.11 -11.33 -12.50
C ALA A 44 6.10 -11.22 -13.65
N GLU A 45 5.42 -12.32 -14.00
CA GLU A 45 4.32 -12.30 -14.98
C GLU A 45 3.17 -11.37 -14.54
N TYR A 46 2.74 -11.45 -13.27
CA TYR A 46 1.67 -10.59 -12.74
C TYR A 46 1.94 -9.10 -12.94
N TYR A 47 3.15 -8.64 -12.60
CA TYR A 47 3.51 -7.23 -12.81
C TYR A 47 3.73 -6.91 -14.28
N GLN A 48 4.30 -7.83 -15.08
CA GLN A 48 4.45 -7.66 -16.52
C GLN A 48 3.11 -7.43 -17.23
N GLN A 49 2.10 -8.22 -16.89
CA GLN A 49 0.75 -8.11 -17.45
C GLN A 49 0.12 -6.74 -17.18
N ARG A 50 0.49 -6.10 -16.06
CA ARG A 50 -0.03 -4.80 -15.60
C ARG A 50 0.81 -3.61 -16.04
N ALA A 51 1.99 -3.85 -16.57
CA ALA A 51 2.88 -2.82 -17.05
C ALA A 51 2.43 -2.30 -18.41
N SER A 52 2.44 -0.97 -18.52
CA SER A 52 2.19 -0.22 -19.76
C SER A 52 3.27 0.84 -19.91
N GLU A 53 3.51 1.26 -21.15
CA GLU A 53 4.51 2.28 -21.44
C GLU A 53 4.19 3.59 -20.68
N GLY A 54 5.09 4.03 -19.81
CA GLY A 54 4.92 5.19 -18.94
C GLY A 54 3.83 5.02 -17.87
N GLY A 55 3.40 3.79 -17.55
CA GLY A 55 2.53 3.50 -16.42
C GLY A 55 3.33 3.32 -15.12
N LEU A 56 2.74 3.68 -13.98
CA LEU A 56 3.33 3.45 -12.66
C LEU A 56 2.64 2.27 -11.96
N LEU A 57 3.46 1.36 -11.43
CA LEU A 57 3.05 0.27 -10.55
C LEU A 57 3.65 0.48 -9.16
N ILE A 58 2.94 0.05 -8.12
CA ILE A 58 3.47 -0.04 -6.77
C ILE A 58 3.37 -1.51 -6.37
N SER A 59 4.51 -2.08 -5.94
CA SER A 59 4.57 -3.48 -5.53
C SER A 59 3.63 -3.74 -4.36
N GLU A 60 3.31 -5.01 -4.14
CA GLU A 60 2.77 -5.44 -2.87
C GLU A 60 3.67 -5.04 -1.69
N ALA A 61 3.06 -4.89 -0.52
CA ALA A 61 3.76 -4.56 0.71
C ALA A 61 4.87 -5.61 0.96
N THR A 62 6.12 -5.13 1.05
CA THR A 62 7.32 -5.97 1.04
C THR A 62 8.07 -5.77 2.35
N ASN A 63 8.25 -6.88 3.08
CA ASN A 63 8.88 -6.93 4.40
C ASN A 63 10.33 -6.42 4.34
N ILE A 64 10.69 -5.46 5.19
CA ILE A 64 12.03 -4.84 5.23
C ILE A 64 13.05 -5.67 6.00
N SER A 65 12.60 -6.59 6.86
CA SER A 65 13.44 -7.41 7.72
C SER A 65 12.66 -8.63 8.24
N MET A 66 13.32 -9.53 8.95
CA MET A 66 12.62 -10.66 9.60
C MET A 66 11.63 -10.21 10.68
N GLU A 67 11.92 -9.11 11.40
CA GLU A 67 11.04 -8.54 12.43
C GLU A 67 9.74 -7.95 11.84
N SER A 68 9.78 -7.60 10.55
CA SER A 68 8.62 -7.06 9.84
C SER A 68 7.58 -8.09 9.41
N CYS A 69 7.85 -9.38 9.56
CA CYS A 69 7.01 -10.45 9.04
C CYS A 69 5.74 -10.66 9.87
N GLY A 70 4.61 -10.93 9.20
CA GLY A 70 3.37 -11.35 9.85
C GLY A 70 2.26 -11.86 8.91
N TYR A 71 2.57 -12.07 7.63
CA TYR A 71 1.68 -12.75 6.66
C TYR A 71 2.42 -13.88 5.97
N HIS A 72 1.77 -15.04 5.90
CA HIS A 72 2.29 -16.20 5.17
C HIS A 72 2.51 -15.84 3.70
N ARG A 73 3.71 -16.14 3.19
CA ARG A 73 4.13 -15.94 1.79
C ARG A 73 4.01 -14.48 1.29
N ALA A 74 4.11 -13.50 2.18
CA ALA A 74 4.37 -12.11 1.78
C ALA A 74 5.86 -11.94 1.43
N PRO A 75 6.22 -11.16 0.40
CA PRO A 75 7.61 -11.06 -0.03
C PRO A 75 8.48 -10.22 0.92
N GLY A 76 9.79 -10.43 0.84
CA GLY A 76 10.82 -9.64 1.54
C GLY A 76 11.75 -8.87 0.60
N ILE A 77 12.54 -7.95 1.16
CA ILE A 77 13.62 -7.23 0.44
C ILE A 77 14.81 -6.87 1.35
N TRP A 78 15.39 -7.86 2.03
CA TRP A 78 16.60 -7.71 2.85
C TRP A 78 17.73 -8.68 2.49
N SER A 79 17.45 -9.72 1.67
CA SER A 79 18.43 -10.73 1.28
C SER A 79 18.79 -10.66 -0.20
N GLU A 80 19.93 -11.23 -0.57
CA GLU A 80 20.38 -11.30 -1.97
C GLU A 80 19.45 -12.14 -2.87
N ALA A 81 18.88 -13.22 -2.33
CA ALA A 81 17.90 -14.03 -3.04
C ALA A 81 16.64 -13.22 -3.38
N GLN A 82 16.15 -12.45 -2.41
CA GLN A 82 15.00 -11.57 -2.60
C GLN A 82 15.31 -10.44 -3.60
N VAL A 83 16.48 -9.80 -3.50
CA VAL A 83 16.93 -8.77 -4.45
C VAL A 83 16.97 -9.33 -5.87
N SER A 84 17.55 -10.51 -6.05
CA SER A 84 17.67 -11.16 -7.36
C SER A 84 16.30 -11.51 -7.96
N ALA A 85 15.39 -12.04 -7.14
CA ALA A 85 14.04 -12.36 -7.58
C ALA A 85 13.20 -11.11 -7.91
N TRP A 86 13.29 -10.06 -7.09
CA TRP A 86 12.66 -8.77 -7.41
C TRP A 86 13.23 -8.14 -8.67
N ARG A 87 14.53 -8.30 -8.95
CA ARG A 87 15.10 -7.84 -10.22
C ARG A 87 14.41 -8.44 -11.42
N CYS A 88 14.15 -9.75 -11.41
CA CYS A 88 13.36 -10.40 -12.46
C CYS A 88 11.97 -9.77 -12.65
N VAL A 89 11.34 -9.31 -11.57
CA VAL A 89 10.06 -8.58 -11.62
C VAL A 89 10.25 -7.21 -12.28
N THR A 90 11.21 -6.41 -11.80
CA THR A 90 11.43 -5.05 -12.31
C THR A 90 11.85 -5.05 -13.77
N ASP A 91 12.73 -5.97 -14.19
CA ASP A 91 13.16 -6.12 -15.58
C ASP A 91 11.94 -6.34 -16.50
N LYS A 92 10.99 -7.18 -16.09
CA LYS A 92 9.77 -7.44 -16.87
C LYS A 92 8.82 -6.24 -16.96
N VAL A 93 8.80 -5.39 -15.94
CA VAL A 93 8.04 -4.12 -15.98
C VAL A 93 8.73 -3.13 -16.91
N HIS A 94 10.05 -3.02 -16.82
CA HIS A 94 10.87 -2.13 -17.65
C HIS A 94 10.86 -2.55 -19.13
N ASP A 95 10.81 -3.84 -19.44
CA ASP A 95 10.62 -4.37 -20.80
C ASP A 95 9.33 -3.83 -21.47
N LYS A 96 8.32 -3.46 -20.67
CA LYS A 96 7.06 -2.86 -21.13
C LYS A 96 7.09 -1.33 -21.10
N GLY A 97 8.22 -0.73 -20.71
CA GLY A 97 8.39 0.71 -20.52
C GLY A 97 7.63 1.26 -19.31
N GLY A 98 7.19 0.41 -18.38
CA GLY A 98 6.54 0.83 -17.14
C GLY A 98 7.55 1.20 -16.07
N TYR A 99 7.07 1.81 -14.99
CA TYR A 99 7.82 2.09 -13.77
C TYR A 99 7.24 1.29 -12.60
N ILE A 100 8.06 0.93 -11.63
CA ILE A 100 7.61 0.24 -10.42
C ILE A 100 8.31 0.74 -9.16
N PHE A 101 7.51 0.99 -8.12
CA PHE A 101 7.99 1.36 -6.77
C PHE A 101 7.85 0.19 -5.80
N CYS A 102 8.85 -0.01 -4.94
CA CYS A 102 8.78 -1.03 -3.88
C CYS A 102 8.10 -0.45 -2.63
N GLN A 103 6.98 -1.04 -2.19
CA GLN A 103 6.33 -0.62 -0.95
C GLN A 103 7.02 -1.26 0.28
N LEU A 104 7.80 -0.47 1.03
CA LEU A 104 8.54 -0.91 2.21
C LEU A 104 7.61 -1.05 3.41
N TRP A 105 7.58 -2.25 4.00
CA TRP A 105 6.59 -2.63 4.99
C TRP A 105 7.19 -3.17 6.28
N HIS A 106 6.69 -2.66 7.40
CA HIS A 106 6.84 -3.30 8.70
C HIS A 106 5.47 -3.49 9.35
N ILE A 107 5.08 -4.74 9.60
CA ILE A 107 3.72 -5.06 10.03
C ILE A 107 3.41 -4.63 11.47
N GLY A 108 4.42 -4.64 12.33
CA GLY A 108 4.28 -4.32 13.75
C GLY A 108 3.35 -5.32 14.46
N ARG A 109 2.38 -4.81 15.25
CA ARG A 109 1.49 -5.64 16.07
C ARG A 109 0.55 -6.58 15.31
N VAL A 110 0.42 -6.41 13.99
CA VAL A 110 -0.40 -7.31 13.15
C VAL A 110 0.33 -8.64 12.87
N SER A 111 1.48 -8.87 13.52
CA SER A 111 2.16 -10.17 13.63
C SER A 111 1.86 -10.91 14.95
N HIS A 112 2.20 -12.20 15.00
CA HIS A 112 2.04 -13.07 16.17
C HIS A 112 3.41 -13.60 16.67
N PRO A 113 3.63 -13.80 17.99
CA PRO A 113 4.89 -14.37 18.51
C PRO A 113 5.28 -15.75 17.95
N SER A 114 4.32 -16.52 17.42
CA SER A 114 4.59 -17.80 16.75
C SER A 114 5.42 -17.64 15.48
N TRP A 115 5.53 -16.43 14.91
CA TRP A 115 6.47 -16.16 13.81
C TRP A 115 7.92 -16.50 14.15
N SER A 116 8.27 -16.52 15.43
CA SER A 116 9.57 -17.03 15.88
C SER A 116 9.82 -18.52 15.59
N GLN A 117 8.80 -19.27 15.16
CA GLN A 117 8.87 -20.67 14.75
C GLN A 117 8.96 -20.84 13.22
N HIS A 118 8.77 -19.77 12.43
CA HIS A 118 8.91 -19.85 10.98
C HIS A 118 10.34 -20.31 10.62
N PRO A 119 10.56 -21.25 9.67
CA PRO A 119 11.89 -21.81 9.40
C PRO A 119 12.98 -20.78 9.16
N LEU A 120 12.70 -19.75 8.35
CA LEU A 120 13.64 -18.63 8.11
C LEU A 120 14.01 -17.83 9.37
N LEU A 121 13.11 -17.82 10.35
CA LEU A 121 13.21 -17.01 11.57
C LEU A 121 13.77 -17.83 12.74
N ALA A 122 13.61 -19.15 12.73
CA ALA A 122 14.07 -20.04 13.80
C ALA A 122 15.59 -19.97 13.99
N ALA A 123 16.35 -19.94 12.89
CA ALA A 123 17.82 -19.76 12.94
C ALA A 123 18.20 -18.36 13.44
N ALA A 124 17.48 -17.33 12.99
CA ALA A 124 17.71 -15.95 13.42
C ALA A 124 17.45 -15.77 14.93
N LYS A 125 16.41 -16.40 15.46
CA LYS A 125 16.07 -16.39 16.89
C LYS A 125 17.22 -16.90 17.76
N ALA A 126 17.88 -17.99 17.34
CA ALA A 126 19.01 -18.56 18.10
C ALA A 126 20.20 -17.60 18.18
N SER A 127 20.33 -16.68 17.22
CA SER A 127 21.37 -15.64 17.20
C SER A 127 21.00 -14.34 17.92
N GLY A 128 19.82 -14.27 18.54
CA GLY A 128 19.33 -13.05 19.21
C GLY A 128 18.88 -11.95 18.23
N ALA A 129 18.57 -12.31 16.98
CA ALA A 129 18.08 -11.35 16.00
C ALA A 129 16.72 -10.75 16.44
N PRO A 130 16.40 -9.51 16.04
CA PRO A 130 15.09 -8.92 16.28
C PRO A 130 13.97 -9.78 15.68
N MET A 131 12.90 -10.00 16.46
CA MET A 131 11.83 -10.95 16.13
C MET A 131 10.45 -10.27 16.16
N PRO A 132 9.52 -10.65 15.26
CA PRO A 132 8.11 -10.29 15.42
C PRO A 132 7.55 -10.90 16.72
N SER A 133 6.53 -10.35 17.36
CA SER A 133 5.69 -9.19 17.01
C SER A 133 6.06 -7.99 17.88
N VAL A 134 6.29 -6.82 17.28
CA VAL A 134 6.69 -5.59 17.99
C VAL A 134 5.80 -4.40 17.64
N SER A 135 5.70 -3.41 18.52
CA SER A 135 4.92 -2.19 18.28
C SER A 135 5.42 -1.00 19.10
N ALA A 136 4.71 0.13 19.02
CA ALA A 136 4.95 1.29 19.87
C ALA A 136 4.65 0.99 21.35
N SER A 137 3.63 0.18 21.63
CA SER A 137 3.18 -0.19 22.98
C SER A 137 2.58 -1.60 22.99
N GLU A 138 2.42 -2.21 24.17
CA GLU A 138 1.90 -3.57 24.36
C GLU A 138 0.36 -3.63 24.23
N VAL A 139 -0.17 -3.24 23.07
CA VAL A 139 -1.61 -3.18 22.80
C VAL A 139 -1.98 -4.20 21.73
N ALA A 140 -2.67 -5.27 22.12
CA ALA A 140 -3.21 -6.26 21.17
C ALA A 140 -4.31 -5.65 20.26
N MET A 141 -4.51 -6.23 19.08
CA MET A 141 -5.64 -5.84 18.22
C MET A 141 -6.98 -6.23 18.87
N PRO A 142 -8.00 -5.36 18.84
CA PRO A 142 -9.32 -5.70 19.36
C PRO A 142 -10.06 -6.67 18.44
N GLY A 143 -11.10 -7.33 18.97
CA GLY A 143 -11.95 -8.26 18.22
C GLY A 143 -11.35 -9.67 18.09
N LYS A 144 -11.86 -10.44 17.11
CA LYS A 144 -11.46 -11.84 16.89
C LYS A 144 -10.08 -11.95 16.20
N THR A 145 -9.64 -13.18 16.03
CA THR A 145 -8.48 -13.68 15.27
C THR A 145 -8.21 -12.95 13.94
N TYR A 146 -7.24 -12.04 13.93
CA TYR A 146 -6.72 -11.35 12.75
C TYR A 146 -5.26 -11.70 12.44
N ASN A 147 -4.47 -12.06 13.46
CA ASN A 147 -3.09 -12.47 13.23
C ASN A 147 -3.02 -13.75 12.40
N VAL A 148 -2.00 -13.84 11.55
CA VAL A 148 -1.74 -15.02 10.72
C VAL A 148 -0.53 -15.74 11.31
N TYR A 149 -0.63 -17.05 11.50
CA TYR A 149 0.50 -17.90 11.90
C TYR A 149 1.42 -18.19 10.70
N PRO A 150 2.67 -18.63 10.93
CA PRO A 150 3.61 -18.96 9.86
C PRO A 150 3.06 -19.88 8.77
N GLU A 151 2.22 -20.85 9.13
CA GLU A 151 1.58 -21.81 8.22
C GLU A 151 0.32 -21.27 7.51
N GLY A 152 0.01 -19.97 7.69
CA GLY A 152 -1.07 -19.29 6.97
C GLY A 152 -2.44 -19.35 7.65
N SER A 153 -2.60 -20.18 8.68
CA SER A 153 -3.83 -20.23 9.47
C SER A 153 -4.01 -18.95 10.30
N LYS A 154 -5.25 -18.58 10.64
CA LYS A 154 -5.51 -17.41 11.47
C LYS A 154 -5.46 -17.80 12.95
N GLY A 155 -4.72 -17.02 13.74
CA GLY A 155 -4.55 -17.17 15.19
C GLY A 155 -5.16 -16.01 16.01
N PRO A 156 -5.45 -16.23 17.31
CA PRO A 156 -5.93 -15.18 18.19
C PRO A 156 -4.97 -13.99 18.17
N ASN A 157 -5.52 -12.81 18.46
CA ASN A 157 -4.69 -11.63 18.54
C ASN A 157 -3.78 -11.71 19.77
N ALA A 158 -2.48 -11.52 19.57
CA ALA A 158 -1.50 -11.47 20.66
C ALA A 158 -1.03 -10.03 20.90
N ALA A 159 -0.72 -9.71 22.15
CA ALA A 159 -0.06 -8.44 22.45
C ALA A 159 1.36 -8.45 21.84
N PRO A 160 1.79 -7.37 21.17
CA PRO A 160 3.16 -7.22 20.72
C PRO A 160 4.08 -6.87 21.89
N ARG A 161 5.38 -7.04 21.72
CA ARG A 161 6.39 -6.41 22.59
C ARG A 161 6.53 -4.92 22.26
N ALA A 162 6.57 -4.06 23.26
CA ALA A 162 6.91 -2.65 23.02
C ALA A 162 8.40 -2.52 22.64
N LEU A 163 8.68 -1.79 21.55
CA LEU A 163 10.07 -1.46 21.17
C LEU A 163 10.72 -0.56 22.23
N GLU A 164 11.93 -0.86 22.65
CA GLU A 164 12.73 0.03 23.47
C GLU A 164 13.22 1.23 22.65
N THR A 165 13.42 2.38 23.30
CA THR A 165 13.91 3.59 22.63
C THR A 165 15.23 3.35 21.88
N ALA A 166 16.09 2.49 22.44
CA ALA A 166 17.39 2.15 21.87
C ALA A 166 17.31 1.26 20.62
N GLU A 167 16.19 0.59 20.37
CA GLU A 167 15.99 -0.27 19.19
C GLU A 167 15.59 0.53 17.94
N LEU A 168 15.04 1.73 18.11
CA LEU A 168 14.47 2.54 17.03
C LEU A 168 15.51 3.01 16.00
N PRO A 169 16.75 3.42 16.37
CA PRO A 169 17.80 3.69 15.38
C PRO A 169 18.11 2.50 14.47
N ARG A 170 18.10 1.27 15.01
CA ARG A 170 18.29 0.05 14.20
C ARG A 170 17.10 -0.21 13.29
N LEU A 171 15.87 0.02 13.76
CA LEU A 171 14.68 -0.08 12.92
C LEU A 171 14.74 0.90 11.72
N VAL A 172 15.18 2.14 11.95
CA VAL A 172 15.41 3.12 10.87
C VAL A 172 16.48 2.61 9.88
N ALA A 173 17.54 1.97 10.39
CA ALA A 173 18.57 1.36 9.56
C ALA A 173 18.04 0.19 8.71
N ASP A 174 17.08 -0.60 9.22
CA ASP A 174 16.44 -1.68 8.46
C ASP A 174 15.64 -1.11 7.27
N TYR A 175 14.89 -0.02 7.46
CA TYR A 175 14.22 0.69 6.35
C TYR A 175 15.23 1.21 5.32
N ARG A 176 16.34 1.81 5.78
CA ARG A 176 17.41 2.27 4.89
C ARG A 176 18.02 1.11 4.09
N HIS A 177 18.30 0.00 4.75
CA HIS A 177 18.86 -1.19 4.10
C HIS A 177 17.89 -1.77 3.06
N ALA A 178 16.62 -1.94 3.41
CA ALA A 178 15.60 -2.43 2.49
C ALA A 178 15.43 -1.51 1.28
N ALA A 179 15.50 -0.19 1.48
CA ALA A 179 15.47 0.79 0.40
C ALA A 179 16.65 0.63 -0.56
N ARG A 180 17.88 0.46 -0.03
CA ARG A 180 19.07 0.12 -0.85
C ARG A 180 18.87 -1.17 -1.63
N CYS A 181 18.35 -2.21 -0.99
CA CYS A 181 18.07 -3.49 -1.63
C CYS A 181 17.03 -3.35 -2.75
N ALA A 182 15.97 -2.56 -2.56
CA ALA A 182 15.01 -2.25 -3.62
C ALA A 182 15.67 -1.55 -4.81
N MET A 183 16.54 -0.55 -4.58
CA MET A 183 17.25 0.10 -5.68
C MET A 183 18.19 -0.86 -6.43
N ARG A 184 18.88 -1.74 -5.72
CA ARG A 184 19.71 -2.81 -6.33
C ARG A 184 18.89 -3.82 -7.13
N ALA A 185 17.65 -4.06 -6.70
CA ALA A 185 16.69 -4.90 -7.38
C ALA A 185 16.03 -4.20 -8.59
N GLY A 186 16.44 -2.99 -8.96
CA GLY A 186 15.95 -2.32 -10.17
C GLY A 186 14.67 -1.52 -10.01
N PHE A 187 14.16 -1.30 -8.79
CA PHE A 187 12.99 -0.44 -8.61
C PHE A 187 13.30 1.03 -8.96
N ASP A 188 12.31 1.73 -9.50
CA ASP A 188 12.42 3.15 -9.86
C ASP A 188 12.37 4.07 -8.63
N GLY A 189 11.82 3.55 -7.53
CA GLY A 189 11.73 4.22 -6.24
C GLY A 189 11.12 3.31 -5.18
N VAL A 190 10.89 3.89 -4.00
CA VAL A 190 10.32 3.20 -2.84
C VAL A 190 9.16 3.99 -2.25
N GLU A 191 8.17 3.29 -1.72
CA GLU A 191 7.06 3.86 -0.96
C GLU A 191 7.13 3.40 0.50
N VAL A 192 7.27 4.35 1.43
CA VAL A 192 7.23 4.07 2.88
C VAL A 192 5.79 3.85 3.30
N HIS A 193 5.46 2.62 3.74
CA HIS A 193 4.11 2.29 4.18
C HIS A 193 3.85 2.75 5.62
N ALA A 194 3.16 3.88 5.77
CA ALA A 194 2.77 4.46 7.06
C ALA A 194 1.24 4.60 7.18
N ALA A 195 0.54 3.52 6.84
CA ALA A 195 -0.90 3.47 6.73
C ALA A 195 -1.43 2.12 7.23
N HIS A 196 -2.75 2.00 7.27
CA HIS A 196 -3.49 0.76 7.52
C HIS A 196 -3.17 0.07 8.85
N GLY A 197 -2.76 0.83 9.87
CA GLY A 197 -2.51 0.28 11.20
C GLY A 197 -1.27 -0.61 11.30
N TYR A 198 -0.32 -0.51 10.35
CA TYR A 198 1.00 -1.16 10.43
C TYR A 198 1.99 -0.32 11.25
N LEU A 199 3.25 -0.76 11.41
CA LEU A 199 4.14 -0.25 12.46
C LEU A 199 4.25 1.28 12.50
N LEU A 200 4.54 1.93 11.38
CA LEU A 200 4.68 3.39 11.37
C LEU A 200 3.35 4.08 11.73
N ASP A 201 2.21 3.55 11.26
CA ASP A 201 0.88 4.05 11.62
C ASP A 201 0.55 3.78 13.11
N GLN A 202 1.02 2.66 13.67
CA GLN A 202 0.91 2.34 15.10
C GLN A 202 1.68 3.34 15.97
N PHE A 203 2.77 3.93 15.46
CA PHE A 203 3.46 5.03 16.14
C PHE A 203 2.71 6.35 16.02
N LEU A 204 2.05 6.62 14.88
CA LEU A 204 1.31 7.88 14.66
C LEU A 204 0.09 8.00 15.58
N ARG A 205 -0.61 6.89 15.82
CA ARG A 205 -1.96 6.87 16.36
C ARG A 205 -2.04 6.76 17.87
N THR A 206 -2.96 7.49 18.49
CA THR A 206 -3.10 7.50 19.95
C THR A 206 -3.60 6.17 20.53
N GLY A 207 -4.39 5.39 19.78
CA GLY A 207 -4.90 4.09 20.25
C GLY A 207 -3.86 2.96 20.28
N THR A 208 -2.67 3.21 19.76
CA THR A 208 -1.59 2.22 19.63
C THR A 208 -0.25 2.68 20.22
N ASN A 209 -0.05 3.99 20.36
CA ASN A 209 1.17 4.56 20.94
C ASN A 209 0.88 5.24 22.28
N HIS A 210 1.16 4.52 23.36
CA HIS A 210 1.08 5.00 24.75
C HIS A 210 2.46 5.28 25.35
N ARG A 211 3.48 5.48 24.52
CA ARG A 211 4.85 5.71 24.99
C ARG A 211 4.95 7.04 25.71
N THR A 212 5.84 7.09 26.70
CA THR A 212 6.18 8.29 27.48
C THR A 212 7.56 8.85 27.14
N ASP A 213 8.28 8.21 26.21
CA ASP A 213 9.57 8.67 25.70
C ASP A 213 9.40 9.66 24.53
N ARG A 214 10.52 10.01 23.88
CA ARG A 214 10.53 10.94 22.73
C ARG A 214 9.79 10.45 21.48
N TYR A 215 9.21 9.25 21.50
CA TYR A 215 8.44 8.68 20.40
C TYR A 215 6.94 8.53 20.72
N GLY A 216 6.45 9.04 21.86
CA GLY A 216 5.02 9.11 22.17
C GLY A 216 4.60 10.36 22.94
N GLY A 217 3.34 10.37 23.37
CA GLY A 217 2.68 11.54 23.93
C GLY A 217 2.24 12.52 22.85
N SER A 218 3.05 13.53 22.53
CA SER A 218 2.67 14.61 21.60
C SER A 218 2.65 14.15 20.13
N VAL A 219 1.97 14.92 19.28
CA VAL A 219 1.89 14.64 17.83
C VAL A 219 3.27 14.64 17.15
N GLU A 220 4.17 15.52 17.60
CA GLU A 220 5.54 15.62 17.12
C GLU A 220 6.32 14.35 17.45
N ASN A 221 6.19 13.85 18.68
CA ASN A 221 6.87 12.64 19.12
C ASN A 221 6.32 11.39 18.43
N ARG A 222 4.99 11.26 18.31
CA ARG A 222 4.35 10.15 17.58
C ARG A 222 4.74 10.12 16.10
N SER A 223 4.92 11.29 15.49
CA SER A 223 5.36 11.43 14.10
C SER A 223 6.86 11.21 13.90
N ARG A 224 7.66 11.21 14.96
CA ARG A 224 9.12 11.23 14.89
C ARG A 224 9.69 10.02 14.14
N LEU A 225 9.23 8.81 14.44
CA LEU A 225 9.76 7.60 13.80
C LEU A 225 9.53 7.62 12.28
N LEU A 226 8.32 8.01 11.83
CA LEU A 226 8.02 8.16 10.42
C LEU A 226 8.97 9.16 9.75
N LEU A 227 9.17 10.33 10.36
CA LEU A 227 10.02 11.37 9.79
C LEU A 227 11.51 10.98 9.77
N GLU A 228 11.98 10.25 10.78
CA GLU A 228 13.34 9.66 10.81
C GLU A 228 13.52 8.61 9.70
N VAL A 229 12.54 7.72 9.51
CA VAL A 229 12.54 6.73 8.41
C VAL A 229 12.56 7.41 7.05
N VAL A 230 11.67 8.39 6.83
CA VAL A 230 11.59 9.12 5.55
C VAL A 230 12.90 9.85 5.26
N ALA A 231 13.52 10.48 6.26
CA ALA A 231 14.83 11.12 6.10
C ALA A 231 15.92 10.11 5.72
N ALA A 232 16.01 9.00 6.43
CA ALA A 232 17.03 7.98 6.18
C ALA A 232 16.89 7.32 4.80
N VAL A 233 15.66 7.09 4.34
CA VAL A 233 15.36 6.53 3.02
C VAL A 233 15.63 7.54 1.90
N LEU A 234 15.32 8.84 2.11
CA LEU A 234 15.67 9.91 1.16
C LEU A 234 17.17 10.04 0.96
N GLU A 235 17.96 9.94 2.05
CA GLU A 235 19.42 9.97 1.97
C GLU A 235 20.00 8.79 1.17
N GLU A 236 19.39 7.61 1.26
CA GLU A 236 19.88 6.40 0.60
C GLU A 236 19.46 6.31 -0.88
N VAL A 237 18.21 6.65 -1.18
CA VAL A 237 17.60 6.44 -2.50
C VAL A 237 17.69 7.68 -3.40
N GLY A 238 17.81 8.85 -2.79
CA GLY A 238 17.88 10.13 -3.49
C GLY A 238 16.51 10.78 -3.74
N VAL A 239 16.59 12.03 -4.17
CA VAL A 239 15.44 12.92 -4.39
C VAL A 239 14.51 12.38 -5.47
N GLY A 240 13.20 12.53 -5.25
CA GLY A 240 12.19 12.23 -6.26
C GLY A 240 11.92 10.74 -6.49
N ARG A 241 12.51 9.86 -5.68
CA ARG A 241 12.35 8.40 -5.74
C ARG A 241 11.79 7.80 -4.45
N VAL A 242 11.41 8.65 -3.50
CA VAL A 242 10.81 8.23 -2.23
C VAL A 242 9.39 8.76 -2.15
N ALA A 243 8.45 7.88 -1.85
CA ALA A 243 7.05 8.21 -1.60
C ALA A 243 6.64 7.79 -0.19
N VAL A 244 5.51 8.32 0.28
CA VAL A 244 4.91 7.95 1.56
C VAL A 244 3.45 7.61 1.33
N ARG A 245 2.97 6.56 2.00
CA ARG A 245 1.54 6.23 2.04
C ARG A 245 0.96 6.45 3.42
N LEU A 246 -0.15 7.19 3.49
CA LEU A 246 -0.95 7.42 4.70
C LEU A 246 -2.40 6.94 4.49
N SER A 247 -3.10 6.68 5.60
CA SER A 247 -4.54 6.40 5.59
C SER A 247 -5.25 7.22 6.67
N PRO A 248 -5.38 8.55 6.49
CA PRO A 248 -6.05 9.39 7.46
C PRO A 248 -7.46 8.87 7.76
N THR A 249 -7.81 8.83 9.03
CA THR A 249 -9.13 8.38 9.48
C THR A 249 -10.09 9.56 9.58
N GLN A 250 -11.37 9.29 9.31
CA GLN A 250 -12.47 10.21 9.61
C GLN A 250 -13.30 9.63 10.76
N PRO A 251 -13.99 10.47 11.56
CA PRO A 251 -14.90 9.99 12.59
C PRO A 251 -15.91 8.99 12.02
N GLY A 252 -16.06 7.85 12.69
CA GLY A 252 -16.96 6.78 12.25
C GLY A 252 -16.51 6.06 10.98
N ALA A 253 -15.24 6.19 10.56
CA ALA A 253 -14.68 5.39 9.48
C ALA A 253 -14.17 4.01 9.95
N PHE A 254 -14.01 3.08 9.01
CA PHE A 254 -13.39 1.78 9.31
C PHE A 254 -11.96 1.98 9.80
N ASP A 255 -11.70 1.44 10.99
CA ASP A 255 -10.38 1.48 11.60
C ASP A 255 -9.62 0.18 11.36
N PHE A 256 -8.54 0.27 10.58
CA PHE A 256 -7.72 -0.89 10.26
C PHE A 256 -7.08 -1.46 11.52
N PHE A 257 -7.38 -2.73 11.79
CA PHE A 257 -6.83 -3.49 12.92
C PHE A 257 -7.00 -2.82 14.29
N GLY A 258 -8.06 -2.00 14.43
CA GLY A 258 -8.35 -1.25 15.65
C GLY A 258 -7.18 -0.37 16.12
N ALA A 259 -6.40 0.17 15.18
CA ALA A 259 -5.24 1.00 15.50
C ALA A 259 -5.63 2.25 16.29
N GLY A 260 -6.85 2.75 16.07
CA GLY A 260 -7.56 3.75 16.84
C GLY A 260 -6.87 5.11 16.81
N ASP A 261 -7.58 6.18 16.55
CA ASP A 261 -7.06 7.51 16.84
C ASP A 261 -8.14 8.27 17.58
N GLU A 262 -7.75 9.19 18.45
CA GLU A 262 -8.70 10.10 19.12
C GLU A 262 -9.52 10.90 18.08
N ASN A 263 -9.10 10.87 16.80
CA ASN A 263 -9.79 11.46 15.65
C ASN A 263 -10.15 12.92 15.93
N HIS A 264 -9.29 13.61 16.66
CA HIS A 264 -9.40 15.05 16.84
C HIS A 264 -9.30 15.68 15.46
N MET A 265 -10.44 16.20 15.00
CA MET A 265 -10.55 16.93 13.75
C MET A 265 -10.35 18.40 14.04
N ASP A 266 -9.55 19.08 13.24
CA ASP A 266 -9.47 20.53 13.28
C ASP A 266 -10.62 21.21 12.53
N ALA A 267 -10.61 22.55 12.51
CA ALA A 267 -11.63 23.36 11.86
C ALA A 267 -11.73 23.15 10.34
N ASP A 268 -10.68 22.64 9.69
CA ASP A 268 -10.65 22.36 8.26
C ASP A 268 -11.13 20.92 7.94
N GLY A 269 -11.49 20.15 8.97
CA GLY A 269 -11.87 18.76 8.84
C GLY A 269 -10.69 17.84 8.56
N CYS A 270 -9.46 18.22 8.94
CA CYS A 270 -8.31 17.33 8.93
C CYS A 270 -8.16 16.66 10.29
N ASN A 271 -7.71 15.40 10.32
CA ASN A 271 -7.25 14.79 11.55
C ASN A 271 -5.92 15.47 11.96
N VAL A 272 -5.82 15.93 13.20
CA VAL A 272 -4.66 16.71 13.69
C VAL A 272 -3.33 15.99 13.54
N THR A 273 -3.30 14.67 13.76
CA THR A 273 -2.09 13.84 13.60
C THR A 273 -1.63 13.87 12.15
N TYR A 274 -2.55 13.59 11.23
CA TYR A 274 -2.23 13.52 9.80
C TYR A 274 -1.98 14.91 9.20
N ARG A 275 -2.64 15.97 9.68
CA ARG A 275 -2.32 17.35 9.28
C ARG A 275 -0.87 17.66 9.58
N TYR A 276 -0.43 17.44 10.81
CA TYR A 276 0.95 17.67 11.20
C TYR A 276 1.92 16.88 10.31
N VAL A 277 1.69 15.58 10.11
CA VAL A 277 2.54 14.76 9.23
C VAL A 277 2.58 15.32 7.81
N VAL A 278 1.43 15.61 7.20
CA VAL A 278 1.35 16.13 5.82
C VAL A 278 2.07 17.48 5.69
N GLU A 279 1.95 18.36 6.69
CA GLU A 279 2.68 19.63 6.74
C GLU A 279 4.20 19.41 6.81
N GLN A 280 4.67 18.45 7.62
CA GLN A 280 6.10 18.11 7.68
C GLN A 280 6.62 17.48 6.38
N LEU A 281 5.80 16.69 5.69
CA LEU A 281 6.18 16.06 4.42
C LEU A 281 6.32 17.07 3.28
N ASN A 282 5.69 18.25 3.34
CA ASN A 282 5.88 19.31 2.34
C ASN A 282 7.34 19.80 2.24
N ALA A 283 8.11 19.69 3.33
CA ALA A 283 9.52 20.07 3.34
C ALA A 283 10.44 18.96 2.78
N LYS A 284 9.89 17.81 2.37
CA LYS A 284 10.63 16.65 1.86
C LYS A 284 10.43 16.53 0.35
N PRO A 285 11.48 16.26 -0.43
CA PRO A 285 11.39 16.20 -1.88
C PRO A 285 10.92 14.81 -2.35
N LEU A 286 9.68 14.47 -1.94
CA LEU A 286 9.05 13.20 -2.25
C LEU A 286 8.63 13.10 -3.72
N ALA A 287 8.60 11.86 -4.24
CA ALA A 287 8.02 11.53 -5.53
C ALA A 287 6.51 11.81 -5.55
N TYR A 288 5.81 11.34 -4.51
CA TYR A 288 4.39 11.56 -4.26
C TYR A 288 4.02 11.26 -2.81
N LEU A 289 2.84 11.73 -2.39
CA LEU A 289 2.14 11.26 -1.19
C LEU A 289 0.91 10.48 -1.65
N LEU A 290 0.75 9.24 -1.19
CA LEU A 290 -0.44 8.42 -1.45
C LEU A 290 -1.36 8.43 -0.24
N LEU A 291 -2.60 8.89 -0.43
CA LEU A 291 -3.65 8.83 0.58
C LEU A 291 -4.64 7.72 0.25
N THR A 292 -4.90 6.87 1.24
CA THR A 292 -6.00 5.90 1.15
C THR A 292 -7.28 6.52 1.70
N GLU A 293 -8.30 6.53 0.86
CA GLU A 293 -9.64 6.95 1.21
C GLU A 293 -10.30 5.97 2.19
N PRO A 294 -11.13 6.47 3.13
CA PRO A 294 -11.84 5.63 4.09
C PRO A 294 -12.67 4.53 3.41
N ARG A 295 -12.59 3.31 3.95
CA ARG A 295 -13.32 2.12 3.44
C ARG A 295 -14.71 1.91 4.04
N TRP A 296 -15.20 2.87 4.82
CA TRP A 296 -16.53 2.83 5.45
C TRP A 296 -16.82 4.20 6.02
N THR A 297 -18.01 4.74 5.83
CA THR A 297 -18.58 5.83 6.64
C THR A 297 -20.10 5.65 6.66
N GLY A 298 -20.74 5.70 7.83
CA GLY A 298 -22.20 5.73 7.94
C GLY A 298 -22.92 4.41 7.59
N GLY A 299 -22.35 3.24 7.94
CA GLY A 299 -23.07 1.96 7.87
C GLY A 299 -22.84 1.09 6.63
N ARG A 300 -22.16 1.58 5.58
CA ARG A 300 -21.93 0.81 4.33
C ARG A 300 -20.54 0.19 4.27
N GLN A 301 -20.46 -1.14 4.34
CA GLN A 301 -19.21 -1.91 4.24
C GLN A 301 -18.73 -2.10 2.81
N ASP A 302 -17.41 -2.16 2.67
CA ASP A 302 -16.73 -2.59 1.46
C ASP A 302 -17.26 -3.94 0.96
N ASN A 303 -18.18 -3.86 -0.01
CA ASN A 303 -18.88 -5.00 -0.57
C ASN A 303 -18.31 -5.41 -1.92
N ASP A 304 -18.74 -6.57 -2.39
CA ASP A 304 -18.42 -7.07 -3.73
C ASP A 304 -19.09 -6.18 -4.79
N ALA A 305 -18.39 -5.85 -5.88
CA ALA A 305 -18.97 -5.06 -6.97
C ALA A 305 -20.19 -5.74 -7.60
N GLU A 306 -20.30 -7.07 -7.49
CA GLU A 306 -21.50 -7.82 -7.91
C GLU A 306 -22.72 -7.54 -7.01
N LYS A 307 -22.49 -7.25 -5.74
CA LYS A 307 -23.56 -7.16 -4.72
C LYS A 307 -23.93 -5.73 -4.36
N ASP A 308 -22.97 -4.81 -4.42
CA ASP A 308 -23.17 -3.39 -4.13
C ASP A 308 -22.17 -2.51 -4.90
N PRO A 309 -22.51 -2.08 -6.14
CA PRO A 309 -21.66 -1.19 -6.92
C PRO A 309 -21.55 0.21 -6.29
N GLY A 310 -22.46 0.58 -5.38
CA GLY A 310 -22.53 1.91 -4.75
C GLY A 310 -21.43 2.20 -3.73
N PHE A 311 -20.66 1.18 -3.32
CA PHE A 311 -19.51 1.36 -2.44
C PHE A 311 -18.23 1.85 -3.17
N ASN A 312 -18.28 2.01 -4.49
CA ASN A 312 -17.17 2.53 -5.28
C ASN A 312 -17.07 4.07 -5.28
N MET A 313 -17.41 4.71 -4.16
CA MET A 313 -17.33 6.16 -4.00
C MET A 313 -16.12 6.54 -3.17
N PRO A 314 -15.11 7.21 -3.76
CA PRO A 314 -14.01 7.75 -2.97
C PRO A 314 -14.55 8.82 -2.03
N ILE A 315 -14.12 8.75 -0.78
CA ILE A 315 -14.47 9.74 0.24
C ILE A 315 -13.39 10.84 0.20
N THR A 316 -13.54 11.87 1.02
CA THR A 316 -13.01 13.21 0.76
C THR A 316 -11.61 13.48 1.35
N ASN A 317 -10.83 12.48 1.79
CA ASN A 317 -9.51 12.76 2.37
C ASN A 317 -8.64 13.54 1.38
N SER A 318 -8.56 13.08 0.14
CA SER A 318 -7.76 13.77 -0.88
C SER A 318 -8.22 15.21 -1.08
N SER A 319 -9.52 15.50 -1.07
CA SER A 319 -10.04 16.89 -1.18
C SER A 319 -9.63 17.77 0.00
N THR A 320 -9.59 17.19 1.21
CA THR A 320 -9.18 17.88 2.43
C THR A 320 -7.67 18.14 2.43
N TYR A 321 -6.86 17.09 2.27
CA TYR A 321 -5.40 17.19 2.38
C TYR A 321 -4.74 17.83 1.16
N ARG A 322 -5.40 17.88 0.00
CA ARG A 322 -4.91 18.62 -1.18
C ARG A 322 -4.69 20.10 -0.90
N LYS A 323 -5.47 20.69 0.01
CA LYS A 323 -5.33 22.10 0.44
C LYS A 323 -4.03 22.38 1.19
N ILE A 324 -3.40 21.33 1.75
CA ILE A 324 -2.24 21.43 2.63
C ILE A 324 -0.99 20.89 1.95
N TYR A 325 -1.08 19.72 1.34
CA TYR A 325 0.05 19.13 0.62
C TYR A 325 0.30 19.91 -0.66
N LYS A 326 1.57 20.10 -1.04
CA LYS A 326 1.99 20.90 -2.21
C LYS A 326 2.66 20.06 -3.30
N GLY A 327 3.10 18.85 -2.97
CA GLY A 327 3.68 17.92 -3.93
C GLY A 327 2.63 17.14 -4.72
N VAL A 328 3.08 16.12 -5.45
CA VAL A 328 2.20 15.22 -6.19
C VAL A 328 1.37 14.37 -5.21
N LEU A 329 0.04 14.51 -5.25
CA LEU A 329 -0.88 13.78 -4.40
C LEU A 329 -1.55 12.66 -5.19
N MET A 330 -1.43 11.44 -4.70
CA MET A 330 -2.10 10.27 -5.23
C MET A 330 -3.23 9.85 -4.30
N ALA A 331 -4.38 9.49 -4.87
CA ALA A 331 -5.53 8.97 -4.13
C ALA A 331 -5.76 7.48 -4.43
N ALA A 332 -6.21 6.71 -3.44
CA ALA A 332 -6.63 5.32 -3.63
C ALA A 332 -7.83 4.97 -2.75
N GLY A 333 -8.65 4.01 -3.18
CA GLY A 333 -9.79 3.52 -2.41
C GLY A 333 -11.13 3.92 -3.02
N GLY A 334 -11.95 2.92 -3.37
CA GLY A 334 -13.29 3.14 -3.93
C GLY A 334 -13.32 3.60 -5.39
N PHE A 335 -12.28 4.26 -5.92
CA PHE A 335 -12.31 4.82 -7.28
C PHE A 335 -12.73 3.85 -8.38
N VAL A 336 -13.57 4.38 -9.28
CA VAL A 336 -13.96 3.82 -10.57
C VAL A 336 -13.50 4.76 -11.69
N PRO A 337 -13.52 4.35 -12.97
CA PRO A 337 -12.98 5.17 -14.04
C PRO A 337 -13.55 6.60 -14.10
N SER A 338 -14.85 6.77 -13.87
CA SER A 338 -15.51 8.09 -13.86
C SER A 338 -15.05 8.96 -12.68
N THR A 339 -15.14 8.46 -11.45
CA THR A 339 -14.76 9.22 -10.25
C THR A 339 -13.27 9.52 -10.22
N ALA A 340 -12.43 8.65 -10.79
CA ALA A 340 -11.00 8.90 -10.93
C ALA A 340 -10.70 10.02 -11.94
N ALA A 341 -11.42 10.07 -13.06
CA ALA A 341 -11.28 11.15 -14.04
C ALA A 341 -11.69 12.51 -13.45
N GLU A 342 -12.75 12.54 -12.64
CA GLU A 342 -13.16 13.74 -11.90
C GLU A 342 -12.10 14.16 -10.88
N ALA A 343 -11.49 13.20 -10.17
CA ALA A 343 -10.50 13.47 -9.13
C ALA A 343 -9.21 14.12 -9.66
N VAL A 344 -8.81 13.80 -10.90
CA VAL A 344 -7.57 14.31 -11.53
C VAL A 344 -7.80 15.47 -12.49
N ALA A 345 -9.06 15.89 -12.70
CA ALA A 345 -9.39 17.02 -13.56
C ALA A 345 -8.79 18.33 -13.03
N ALA A 346 -8.78 19.39 -13.84
CA ALA A 346 -8.34 20.70 -13.38
C ALA A 346 -9.18 21.17 -12.18
N GLY A 347 -8.52 21.51 -11.07
CA GLY A 347 -9.17 21.82 -9.79
C GLY A 347 -9.66 20.60 -9.00
N GLY A 348 -9.33 19.38 -9.45
CA GLY A 348 -9.61 18.13 -8.76
C GLY A 348 -8.79 17.94 -7.48
N CYS A 349 -9.06 16.86 -6.76
CA CYS A 349 -8.50 16.60 -5.44
C CYS A 349 -7.16 15.86 -5.44
N CYS A 350 -6.68 15.36 -6.57
CA CYS A 350 -5.40 14.65 -6.67
C CYS A 350 -4.80 14.75 -8.08
N ASP A 351 -3.54 14.32 -8.23
CA ASP A 351 -2.81 14.36 -9.49
C ASP A 351 -2.85 13.01 -10.23
N LEU A 352 -3.02 11.91 -9.50
CA LEU A 352 -3.11 10.55 -10.02
C LEU A 352 -3.89 9.62 -9.07
N VAL A 353 -4.43 8.53 -9.61
CA VAL A 353 -5.30 7.60 -8.87
C VAL A 353 -4.75 6.19 -8.95
N ALA A 354 -4.58 5.56 -7.79
CA ALA A 354 -4.19 4.17 -7.66
C ALA A 354 -5.41 3.25 -7.49
N PHE A 355 -5.50 2.27 -8.40
CA PHE A 355 -6.55 1.27 -8.45
C PHE A 355 -6.04 -0.06 -7.87
N GLY A 356 -6.77 -0.58 -6.89
CA GLY A 356 -6.50 -1.89 -6.31
C GLY A 356 -7.24 -3.00 -7.05
N ARG A 357 -8.44 -3.34 -6.55
CA ARG A 357 -9.26 -4.47 -7.03
C ARG A 357 -9.53 -4.45 -8.54
N TRP A 358 -9.78 -3.28 -9.12
CA TRP A 358 -10.01 -3.17 -10.55
C TRP A 358 -8.76 -3.51 -11.37
N PHE A 359 -7.59 -3.05 -10.97
CA PHE A 359 -6.33 -3.36 -11.66
C PHE A 359 -5.85 -4.80 -11.35
N LEU A 360 -6.26 -5.35 -10.21
CA LEU A 360 -6.07 -6.78 -9.91
C LEU A 360 -6.76 -7.64 -10.95
N ALA A 361 -8.02 -7.37 -11.29
CA ALA A 361 -8.78 -8.20 -12.24
C ALA A 361 -8.60 -7.81 -13.70
N ASN A 362 -8.07 -6.61 -13.97
CA ASN A 362 -7.93 -6.07 -15.32
C ASN A 362 -6.45 -5.75 -15.56
N PRO A 363 -5.65 -6.68 -16.10
CA PRO A 363 -4.22 -6.45 -16.32
C PRO A 363 -3.97 -5.24 -17.24
N ASP A 364 -4.88 -4.97 -18.15
CA ASP A 364 -4.84 -3.86 -19.10
C ASP A 364 -5.79 -2.72 -18.73
N LEU A 365 -6.05 -2.50 -17.43
CA LEU A 365 -7.00 -1.49 -16.94
C LEU A 365 -6.87 -0.11 -17.63
N PRO A 366 -5.67 0.49 -17.83
CA PRO A 366 -5.55 1.75 -18.53
C PRO A 366 -6.15 1.72 -19.95
N LYS A 367 -5.91 0.64 -20.71
CA LYS A 367 -6.47 0.49 -22.07
C LYS A 367 -7.98 0.36 -22.04
N ARG A 368 -8.53 -0.42 -21.09
CA ARG A 368 -9.98 -0.57 -20.92
C ARG A 368 -10.65 0.75 -20.59
N ILE A 369 -10.08 1.53 -19.67
CA ILE A 369 -10.57 2.86 -19.31
C ILE A 369 -10.55 3.80 -20.53
N GLN A 370 -9.46 3.79 -21.31
CA GLN A 370 -9.32 4.64 -22.48
C GLN A 370 -10.36 4.31 -23.57
N ALA A 371 -10.61 3.02 -23.78
CA ALA A 371 -11.57 2.54 -24.77
C ALA A 371 -13.03 2.56 -24.29
N GLY A 372 -13.29 2.85 -23.00
CA GLY A 372 -14.61 2.67 -22.40
C GLY A 372 -15.08 1.21 -22.41
N ALA A 373 -14.15 0.26 -22.40
CA ALA A 373 -14.45 -1.18 -22.47
C ALA A 373 -14.93 -1.74 -21.11
N PRO A 374 -15.71 -2.83 -21.14
CA PRO A 374 -16.10 -3.54 -19.91
C PRO A 374 -14.89 -4.00 -19.10
N LEU A 375 -15.06 -4.07 -17.78
CA LEU A 375 -14.06 -4.55 -16.83
C LEU A 375 -14.38 -5.97 -16.38
N ASN A 376 -13.35 -6.80 -16.19
CA ASN A 376 -13.47 -8.07 -15.49
C ASN A 376 -13.88 -7.81 -14.03
N HIS A 377 -14.84 -8.62 -13.56
CA HIS A 377 -15.15 -8.74 -12.14
C HIS A 377 -13.96 -9.31 -11.38
N TYR A 378 -13.62 -8.68 -10.26
CA TYR A 378 -12.64 -9.24 -9.33
C TYR A 378 -13.27 -10.33 -8.47
N ARG A 379 -12.49 -11.38 -8.17
CA ARG A 379 -12.92 -12.48 -7.30
C ARG A 379 -12.22 -12.41 -5.95
N ARG A 380 -12.92 -11.97 -4.90
CA ARG A 380 -12.35 -11.82 -3.54
C ARG A 380 -11.77 -13.11 -2.97
N ALA A 381 -12.35 -14.26 -3.30
CA ALA A 381 -11.92 -15.56 -2.80
C ALA A 381 -10.47 -15.94 -3.19
N THR A 382 -9.92 -15.34 -4.25
CA THR A 382 -8.56 -15.65 -4.76
C THR A 382 -7.53 -14.56 -4.43
N PHE A 383 -7.89 -13.56 -3.62
CA PHE A 383 -6.98 -12.47 -3.28
C PHE A 383 -5.75 -12.97 -2.52
N TYR A 384 -5.95 -13.85 -1.53
CA TYR A 384 -4.87 -14.35 -0.66
C TYR A 384 -4.67 -15.86 -0.80
N THR A 385 -4.79 -16.38 -2.03
CA THR A 385 -4.39 -17.75 -2.38
C THR A 385 -2.95 -17.77 -2.89
N HIS A 386 -2.39 -18.96 -3.12
CA HIS A 386 -0.97 -19.13 -3.44
C HIS A 386 -0.67 -19.54 -4.89
N GLU A 387 -1.73 -19.90 -5.62
CA GLU A 387 -1.65 -20.38 -7.01
C GLU A 387 -1.93 -19.27 -8.03
N GLU A 388 -1.80 -19.60 -9.32
CA GLU A 388 -2.03 -18.71 -10.47
C GLU A 388 -3.50 -18.26 -10.62
N GLU A 389 -4.46 -19.04 -10.11
CA GLU A 389 -5.88 -18.74 -10.23
C GLU A 389 -6.25 -17.42 -9.52
N GLY A 390 -6.91 -16.52 -10.25
CA GLY A 390 -7.23 -15.17 -9.81
C GLY A 390 -6.00 -14.27 -9.61
N TYR A 391 -4.90 -14.56 -10.32
CA TYR A 391 -3.66 -13.79 -10.27
C TYR A 391 -3.20 -13.38 -11.66
N VAL A 392 -2.74 -14.36 -12.46
CA VAL A 392 -2.21 -14.19 -13.82
C VAL A 392 -3.18 -14.66 -14.91
N ASP A 393 -4.33 -15.20 -14.53
CA ASP A 393 -5.31 -15.83 -15.42
C ASP A 393 -6.51 -14.92 -15.78
N TYR A 394 -6.54 -13.68 -15.30
CA TYR A 394 -7.52 -12.69 -15.73
C TYR A 394 -7.27 -12.27 -17.19
N PRO A 395 -8.29 -12.29 -18.07
CA PRO A 395 -8.10 -11.96 -19.46
C PRO A 395 -7.87 -10.47 -19.70
N ASP A 396 -6.94 -10.12 -20.59
CA ASP A 396 -6.88 -8.76 -21.15
C ASP A 396 -7.94 -8.56 -22.24
N LEU A 397 -8.10 -7.33 -22.73
CA LEU A 397 -9.09 -6.99 -23.75
C LEU A 397 -8.83 -7.71 -25.09
N ALA A 398 -7.56 -8.01 -25.39
CA ALA A 398 -7.17 -8.72 -26.61
C ALA A 398 -7.31 -10.24 -26.50
N GLY A 399 -7.54 -10.78 -25.30
CA GLY A 399 -7.49 -12.22 -25.04
C GLY A 399 -6.11 -12.85 -25.24
N SER A 400 -5.05 -12.04 -25.14
CA SER A 400 -3.65 -12.45 -25.31
C SER A 400 -3.04 -13.03 -24.03
N VAL A 401 -3.60 -12.66 -22.86
CA VAL A 401 -3.27 -13.24 -21.56
C VAL A 401 -4.55 -13.69 -20.88
N GLY A 402 -4.42 -14.61 -19.92
CA GLY A 402 -5.55 -15.16 -19.18
C GLY A 402 -6.53 -15.99 -20.03
N GLN A 403 -7.62 -16.44 -19.40
CA GLN A 403 -8.62 -17.27 -20.06
C GLN A 403 -9.86 -16.42 -20.41
N ALA A 404 -10.07 -16.17 -21.71
CA ALA A 404 -11.24 -15.44 -22.19
C ALA A 404 -12.56 -16.09 -21.71
N GLY A 405 -13.51 -15.26 -21.26
CA GLY A 405 -14.81 -15.73 -20.76
C GLY A 405 -14.80 -16.36 -19.35
N LYS A 406 -13.63 -16.51 -18.71
CA LYS A 406 -13.54 -17.08 -17.35
C LYS A 406 -14.20 -16.21 -16.28
N TYR A 407 -14.13 -14.89 -16.44
CA TYR A 407 -14.67 -13.92 -15.49
C TYR A 407 -15.78 -13.11 -16.13
N ALA A 408 -16.83 -12.81 -15.35
CA ALA A 408 -17.91 -11.93 -15.79
C ALA A 408 -17.36 -10.53 -16.09
N LEU A 409 -18.00 -9.84 -17.03
CA LEU A 409 -17.69 -8.45 -17.38
C LEU A 409 -18.76 -7.51 -16.82
N ILE A 410 -18.34 -6.32 -16.41
CA ILE A 410 -19.21 -5.21 -16.02
C ILE A 410 -18.89 -3.97 -16.86
N ASP A 411 -19.94 -3.33 -17.35
CA ASP A 411 -19.79 -2.04 -18.01
C ASP A 411 -19.32 -0.98 -17.00
N ALA A 412 -18.31 -0.20 -17.35
CA ALA A 412 -17.78 0.84 -16.45
C ALA A 412 -18.84 1.90 -16.10
N SER A 413 -19.84 2.13 -16.96
CA SER A 413 -20.97 3.02 -16.70
C SER A 413 -21.94 2.48 -15.64
N ALA A 414 -21.96 1.17 -15.40
CA ALA A 414 -22.74 0.55 -14.32
C ALA A 414 -22.09 0.72 -12.94
N LEU A 415 -20.81 1.09 -12.90
CA LEU A 415 -20.05 1.34 -11.66
C LEU A 415 -20.20 2.78 -11.14
N VAL A 416 -20.99 3.62 -11.82
CA VAL A 416 -21.21 5.01 -11.44
C VAL A 416 -22.02 5.07 -10.15
N ALA A 417 -21.73 6.08 -9.31
CA ALA A 417 -22.49 6.41 -8.13
C ALA A 417 -24.01 6.32 -8.41
N PRO A 418 -24.83 5.64 -7.58
CA PRO A 418 -26.25 5.89 -7.64
C PRO A 418 -26.45 7.41 -7.45
N LYS A 419 -27.06 8.09 -8.43
CA LYS A 419 -27.47 9.49 -8.27
C LYS A 419 -28.17 9.57 -6.93
N ALA A 420 -27.70 10.44 -6.03
CA ALA A 420 -28.39 10.70 -4.78
C ALA A 420 -29.88 10.90 -5.14
N LYS A 421 -30.75 10.05 -4.61
CA LYS A 421 -32.17 10.39 -4.63
C LYS A 421 -32.26 11.69 -3.84
N LEU A 422 -32.57 12.77 -4.55
CA LEU A 422 -32.89 14.08 -3.99
C LEU A 422 -33.98 13.94 -2.94
#